data_AF-A0A1G9G9D9-F1
#
_entry.id   AF-A0A1G9G9D9-F1
#
_cell.length_a   1.000
_cell.length_b   1.000
_cell.length_c   1.000
_cell.angle_alpha   90.00
_cell.angle_beta   90.00
_cell.angle_gamma   90.00
#
_symmetry.space_group_name_H-M   'P 1'
#
loop_
_entity.id
_entity.type
_entity.pdbx_description
1 polymer ?
#
loop_
_entity_poly.entity_id
_entity_poly.type
_entity_poly.pdbx_seq_one_letter_code
_entity_poly.pdbx_strand_id
1 'polypeptide(L)'
;MSDRDAAEEVSLKEQLDRIEQKIDRMLGLYDALGDIAAGLPPRLVAALHTMSPAEHVALQMVLDNRSNHEISVCLDVEEPRVAEWVDAVLAKLGVNRRAEIRRLMQPLMAAIPPENYARASGGIPKDWNDKYGVGGVPDPYRRIYHPNPD
;
A
#
# COMPACT_ATOMS: atom_id res chain seq x y z
N MET A 1 -10.85 27.65 30.79
CA MET A 1 -9.78 27.18 29.90
C MET A 1 -9.00 28.40 29.46
N SER A 2 -7.76 28.51 29.91
CA SER A 2 -6.86 29.60 29.54
C SER A 2 -6.28 29.33 28.15
N ASP A 3 -5.94 30.37 27.38
CA ASP A 3 -5.20 30.23 26.10
C ASP A 3 -3.90 29.40 26.26
N ARG A 4 -3.36 29.37 27.47
CA ARG A 4 -2.19 28.56 27.83
C ARG A 4 -2.49 27.06 27.82
N ASP A 5 -3.68 26.65 28.25
CA ASP A 5 -4.11 25.24 28.29
C ASP A 5 -4.33 24.71 26.86
N ALA A 6 -4.87 25.56 25.97
CA ALA A 6 -5.11 25.21 24.57
C ALA A 6 -3.80 25.02 23.78
N ALA A 7 -2.81 25.89 24.01
CA ALA A 7 -1.50 25.78 23.36
C ALA A 7 -0.72 24.53 23.81
N GLU A 8 -0.82 24.16 25.08
CA GLU A 8 -0.21 22.94 25.62
C GLU A 8 -0.88 21.68 25.06
N GLU A 9 -2.22 21.68 24.92
CA GLU A 9 -2.96 20.58 24.32
C GLU A 9 -2.60 20.35 22.84
N VAL A 10 -2.45 21.43 22.04
CA VAL A 10 -2.02 21.33 20.64
C VAL A 10 -0.60 20.77 20.54
N SER A 11 0.32 21.25 21.38
CA SER A 11 1.70 20.75 21.37
C SER A 11 1.80 19.26 21.73
N LEU A 12 0.99 18.80 22.69
CA LEU A 12 0.93 17.39 23.06
C LEU A 12 0.35 16.52 21.93
N LYS A 13 -0.67 16.99 21.21
CA LYS A 13 -1.21 16.29 20.03
C LYS A 13 -0.17 16.16 18.93
N GLU A 14 0.55 17.23 18.60
CA GLU A 14 1.62 17.18 17.60
C GLU A 14 2.78 16.23 17.99
N GLN A 15 3.07 16.13 19.29
CA GLN A 15 4.07 15.19 19.80
C GLN A 15 3.57 13.74 19.71
N LEU A 16 2.30 13.48 20.02
CA LEU A 16 1.66 12.17 19.86
C LEU A 16 1.67 11.71 18.41
N ASP A 17 1.22 12.54 17.47
CA ASP A 17 1.21 12.23 16.03
C ASP A 17 2.63 11.87 15.54
N ARG A 18 3.63 12.60 16.02
CA ARG A 18 5.04 12.34 15.67
C ARG A 18 5.55 11.02 16.26
N ILE A 19 5.10 10.64 17.45
CA ILE A 19 5.47 9.38 18.09
C ILE A 19 4.80 8.22 17.35
N GLU A 20 3.52 8.33 17.00
CA GLU A 20 2.78 7.33 16.21
C GLU A 20 3.48 7.07 14.87
N GLN A 21 3.81 8.13 14.12
CA GLN A 21 4.55 8.02 12.86
C GLN A 21 5.93 7.36 12.99
N LYS A 22 6.58 7.45 14.16
CA LYS A 22 7.87 6.79 14.42
C LYS A 22 7.67 5.31 14.79
N ILE A 23 6.64 5.01 15.57
CA ILE A 23 6.28 3.63 15.93
C ILE A 23 5.88 2.86 14.68
N ASP A 24 5.05 3.43 13.80
CA ASP A 24 4.67 2.80 12.54
C ASP A 24 5.89 2.50 11.66
N ARG A 25 6.84 3.44 11.58
CA ARG A 25 8.11 3.24 10.87
C ARG A 25 8.97 2.14 11.49
N MET A 26 9.04 2.07 12.82
CA MET A 26 9.81 1.04 13.51
C MET A 26 9.19 -0.35 13.35
N LEU A 27 7.86 -0.45 13.53
CA LEU A 27 7.14 -1.72 13.37
C LEU A 27 7.28 -2.24 11.93
N GLY A 28 7.12 -1.36 10.94
CA GLY A 28 7.38 -1.72 9.53
C GLY A 28 8.81 -2.22 9.27
N LEU A 29 9.81 -1.72 10.01
CA LEU A 29 11.19 -2.19 9.90
C LEU A 29 11.38 -3.61 10.49
N TYR A 30 10.73 -3.91 11.61
CA TYR A 30 10.78 -5.24 12.24
C TYR A 30 10.09 -6.31 11.40
N ASP A 31 8.99 -5.95 10.75
CA ASP A 31 8.29 -6.84 9.83
C ASP A 31 9.14 -7.14 8.60
N ALA A 32 9.78 -6.10 8.04
CA ALA A 32 10.69 -6.24 6.91
C ALA A 32 11.92 -7.12 7.22
N LEU A 33 12.38 -7.14 8.47
CA LEU A 33 13.52 -7.97 8.91
C LEU A 33 13.26 -9.49 8.73
N GLY A 34 12.02 -9.95 8.95
CA GLY A 34 11.66 -11.35 8.76
C GLY A 34 11.73 -11.79 7.29
N ASP A 35 11.21 -10.95 6.40
CA ASP A 35 11.25 -11.16 4.95
C ASP A 35 12.68 -11.10 4.39
N ILE A 36 13.51 -10.19 4.90
CA ILE A 36 14.92 -10.09 4.53
C ILE A 36 15.70 -11.32 4.99
N ALA A 37 15.44 -11.83 6.19
CA ALA A 37 16.04 -13.07 6.68
C ALA A 37 15.65 -14.28 5.81
N ALA A 38 14.47 -14.24 5.18
CA ALA A 38 14.02 -15.25 4.20
C ALA A 38 14.65 -15.08 2.80
N GLY A 39 15.59 -14.14 2.62
CA GLY A 39 16.31 -13.91 1.37
C GLY A 39 15.58 -13.00 0.38
N LEU A 40 14.49 -12.32 0.80
CA LEU A 40 13.81 -11.36 -0.06
C LEU A 40 14.65 -10.08 -0.23
N PRO A 41 14.67 -9.47 -1.43
CA PRO A 41 15.45 -8.25 -1.67
C PRO A 41 15.01 -7.11 -0.72
N PRO A 42 15.89 -6.61 0.17
CA PRO A 42 15.51 -5.63 1.20
C PRO A 42 14.85 -4.36 0.66
N ARG A 43 15.34 -3.88 -0.49
CA ARG A 43 14.79 -2.69 -1.14
C ARG A 43 13.34 -2.87 -1.58
N LEU A 44 12.96 -4.06 -2.05
CA LEU A 44 11.60 -4.32 -2.52
C LEU A 44 10.64 -4.50 -1.35
N VAL A 45 11.09 -5.17 -0.29
CA VAL A 45 10.34 -5.29 0.96
C VAL A 45 10.10 -3.90 1.55
N ALA A 46 11.14 -3.06 1.64
CA ALA A 46 11.01 -1.68 2.10
C ALA A 46 10.04 -0.88 1.22
N ALA A 47 10.08 -1.05 -0.10
CA ALA A 47 9.15 -0.39 -1.01
C ALA A 47 7.68 -0.75 -0.71
N LEU A 48 7.38 -2.04 -0.47
CA LEU A 48 6.04 -2.48 -0.07
C LEU A 48 5.56 -1.76 1.19
N HIS A 49 6.38 -1.67 2.22
CA HIS A 49 6.01 -0.98 3.47
C HIS A 49 5.81 0.54 3.32
N THR A 50 6.24 1.14 2.21
CA THR A 50 6.00 2.57 1.93
C THR A 50 4.80 2.80 1.02
N MET A 51 4.19 1.75 0.47
CA MET A 51 3.04 1.88 -0.42
C MET A 51 1.77 2.15 0.39
N SER A 52 0.87 2.95 -0.19
CA SER A 52 -0.48 3.11 0.38
C SER A 52 -1.36 1.89 0.03
N PRO A 53 -2.45 1.62 0.77
CA PRO A 53 -3.36 0.53 0.42
C PRO A 53 -3.89 0.60 -1.02
N ALA A 54 -4.16 1.81 -1.53
CA ALA A 54 -4.59 2.01 -2.92
C ALA A 54 -3.50 1.66 -3.94
N GLU A 55 -2.25 1.97 -3.64
CA GLU A 55 -1.11 1.56 -4.48
C GLU A 55 -0.88 0.05 -4.45
N HIS A 56 -1.13 -0.63 -3.31
CA HIS A 56 -1.08 -2.10 -3.23
C HIS A 56 -2.14 -2.75 -4.11
N VAL A 57 -3.36 -2.24 -4.04
CA VAL A 57 -4.47 -2.69 -4.89
C VAL A 57 -4.12 -2.46 -6.38
N ALA A 58 -3.65 -1.27 -6.74
CA ALA A 58 -3.20 -0.99 -8.10
C ALA A 58 -2.05 -1.90 -8.54
N LEU A 59 -1.07 -2.18 -7.67
CA LEU A 59 0.03 -3.11 -7.92
C LEU A 59 -0.48 -4.52 -8.24
N GLN A 60 -1.42 -5.06 -7.46
CA GLN A 60 -1.98 -6.40 -7.74
C GLN A 60 -2.66 -6.45 -9.11
N MET A 61 -3.42 -5.42 -9.48
CA MET A 61 -4.08 -5.34 -10.78
C MET A 61 -3.08 -5.15 -11.94
N VAL A 62 -1.99 -4.41 -11.73
CA VAL A 62 -0.89 -4.29 -12.69
C VAL A 62 -0.22 -5.64 -12.94
N LEU A 63 -0.04 -6.45 -11.89
CA LEU A 63 0.53 -7.81 -12.01
C LEU A 63 -0.38 -8.76 -12.79
N ASP A 64 -1.68 -8.49 -12.80
CA ASP A 64 -2.71 -9.16 -13.60
C ASP A 64 -2.86 -8.56 -15.03
N ASN A 65 -1.90 -7.72 -15.46
CA ASN A 65 -1.88 -7.05 -16.78
C ASN A 65 -3.06 -6.12 -17.08
N ARG A 66 -3.82 -5.70 -16.07
CA ARG A 66 -4.91 -4.74 -16.29
C ARG A 66 -4.37 -3.39 -16.72
N SER A 67 -5.10 -2.67 -17.55
CA SER A 67 -4.86 -1.29 -17.95
C SER A 67 -5.30 -0.30 -16.86
N ASN A 68 -4.89 0.96 -16.95
CA ASN A 68 -5.37 1.99 -16.01
C ASN A 68 -6.89 2.14 -16.07
N HIS A 69 -7.46 2.07 -17.28
CA HIS A 69 -8.90 2.08 -17.49
C HIS A 69 -9.62 0.91 -16.81
N GLU A 70 -9.11 -0.32 -16.95
CA GLU A 70 -9.72 -1.48 -16.28
C GLU A 70 -9.62 -1.39 -14.75
N ILE A 71 -8.53 -0.81 -14.24
CA ILE A 71 -8.37 -0.54 -12.81
C ILE A 71 -9.35 0.54 -12.36
N SER A 72 -9.52 1.61 -13.14
CA SER A 72 -10.39 2.74 -12.80
C SER A 72 -11.85 2.28 -12.69
N VAL A 73 -12.31 1.46 -13.65
CA VAL A 73 -13.65 0.84 -13.62
C VAL A 73 -13.81 -0.11 -12.44
N CYS A 74 -12.80 -0.91 -12.12
CA CYS A 74 -12.88 -1.87 -11.02
C CYS A 74 -12.92 -1.20 -9.64
N LEU A 75 -12.12 -0.15 -9.47
CA LEU A 75 -11.98 0.57 -8.21
C LEU A 75 -12.99 1.71 -8.07
N ASP A 76 -13.73 2.00 -9.14
CA ASP A 76 -14.72 3.08 -9.20
C ASP A 76 -14.08 4.44 -8.85
N VAL A 77 -12.97 4.72 -9.54
CA VAL A 77 -12.22 5.97 -9.44
C VAL A 77 -11.86 6.48 -10.82
N GLU A 78 -11.54 7.77 -10.92
CA GLU A 78 -11.12 8.38 -12.18
C GLU A 78 -9.77 7.82 -12.67
N GLU A 79 -9.64 7.59 -13.98
CA GLU A 79 -8.42 7.01 -14.57
C GLU A 79 -7.12 7.82 -14.28
N PRO A 80 -7.13 9.16 -14.24
CA PRO A 80 -5.98 9.94 -13.77
C PRO A 80 -5.51 9.59 -12.37
N ARG A 81 -6.44 9.27 -11.46
CA ARG A 81 -6.10 8.87 -10.08
C ARG A 81 -5.37 7.54 -10.05
N VAL A 82 -5.78 6.60 -10.91
CA VAL A 82 -5.05 5.33 -11.09
C VAL A 82 -3.65 5.58 -11.64
N ALA A 83 -3.49 6.50 -12.60
CA ALA A 83 -2.19 6.85 -13.15
C ALA A 83 -1.24 7.37 -12.05
N GLU A 84 -1.72 8.26 -11.17
CA GLU A 84 -0.96 8.73 -10.01
C GLU A 84 -0.48 7.57 -9.11
N TRP A 85 -1.33 6.58 -8.82
CA TRP A 85 -0.95 5.43 -8.02
C TRP A 85 0.09 4.54 -8.71
N VAL A 86 -0.08 4.28 -10.01
CA VAL A 86 0.88 3.48 -10.78
C VAL A 86 2.24 4.19 -10.87
N ASP A 87 2.26 5.50 -11.06
CA ASP A 87 3.48 6.30 -11.08
C ASP A 87 4.17 6.32 -9.71
N ALA A 88 3.41 6.39 -8.62
CA ALA A 88 3.95 6.24 -7.26
C ALA A 88 4.58 4.85 -7.05
N VAL A 89 3.94 3.78 -7.55
CA VAL A 89 4.51 2.42 -7.51
C VAL A 89 5.81 2.33 -8.32
N LEU A 90 5.85 2.89 -9.54
CA LEU A 90 7.06 2.95 -10.36
C LEU A 90 8.20 3.65 -9.60
N ALA A 91 7.91 4.80 -9.00
CA ALA A 91 8.88 5.59 -8.23
C ALA A 91 9.41 4.82 -7.00
N LYS A 92 8.52 4.20 -6.21
CA LYS A 92 8.90 3.42 -5.01
C LYS A 92 9.74 2.19 -5.35
N LEU A 93 9.46 1.54 -6.48
CA LEU A 93 10.24 0.42 -6.99
C LEU A 93 11.53 0.88 -7.72
N GLY A 94 11.60 2.16 -8.11
CA GLY A 94 12.68 2.76 -8.89
C GLY A 94 12.84 2.11 -10.26
N VAL A 95 11.71 1.88 -10.94
CA VAL A 95 11.62 1.40 -12.32
C VAL A 95 10.93 2.45 -13.17
N ASN A 96 11.16 2.42 -14.49
CA ASN A 96 10.65 3.47 -15.39
C ASN A 96 9.47 3.00 -16.25
N ARG A 97 9.18 1.69 -16.28
CA ARG A 97 8.18 1.10 -17.16
C ARG A 97 7.28 0.14 -16.40
N ARG A 98 5.97 0.18 -16.68
CA ARG A 98 4.98 -0.74 -16.12
C ARG A 98 5.38 -2.21 -16.28
N ALA A 99 5.92 -2.59 -17.44
CA ALA A 99 6.39 -3.95 -17.70
C ALA A 99 7.53 -4.40 -16.75
N GLU A 100 8.33 -3.46 -16.23
CA GLU A 100 9.38 -3.77 -15.26
C GLU A 100 8.82 -4.08 -13.88
N ILE A 101 7.68 -3.49 -13.49
CA ILE A 101 6.98 -3.83 -12.23
C ILE A 101 6.72 -5.32 -12.19
N ARG A 102 6.11 -5.87 -13.24
CA ARG A 102 5.75 -7.29 -13.29
C ARG A 102 6.97 -8.20 -13.18
N ARG A 103 8.01 -7.93 -13.97
CA ARG A 103 9.27 -8.70 -13.93
C ARG A 103 9.91 -8.69 -12.54
N LEU A 104 9.86 -7.55 -11.85
CA LEU A 104 10.50 -7.34 -10.56
C LEU A 104 9.69 -7.91 -9.40
N MET A 105 8.38 -7.65 -9.38
CA MET A 105 7.52 -7.93 -8.24
C MET A 105 6.90 -9.32 -8.28
N GLN A 106 6.76 -9.96 -9.44
CA GLN A 106 6.12 -11.29 -9.49
C GLN A 106 6.88 -12.37 -8.70
N PRO A 107 8.22 -12.47 -8.73
CA PRO A 107 8.96 -13.40 -7.87
C PRO A 107 8.84 -13.05 -6.38
N LEU A 108 8.88 -11.75 -6.03
CA LEU A 108 8.71 -11.30 -4.65
C LEU A 108 7.32 -11.65 -4.13
N MET A 109 6.29 -11.34 -4.91
CA MET A 109 4.92 -11.70 -4.61
C MET A 109 4.77 -13.22 -4.51
N ALA A 110 5.44 -14.04 -5.31
CA ALA A 110 5.38 -15.49 -5.11
C ALA A 110 5.97 -15.92 -3.76
N ALA A 111 7.05 -15.29 -3.31
CA ALA A 111 7.82 -15.69 -2.14
C ALA A 111 7.35 -15.08 -0.80
N ILE A 112 6.75 -13.88 -0.80
CA ILE A 112 6.31 -13.22 0.44
C ILE A 112 5.13 -13.97 1.08
N PRO A 113 5.17 -14.30 2.39
CA PRO A 113 4.03 -14.90 3.06
C PRO A 113 2.79 -13.99 3.03
N PRO A 114 1.56 -14.54 2.90
CA PRO A 114 0.33 -13.74 2.85
C PRO A 114 0.15 -12.79 4.04
N GLU A 115 0.50 -13.24 5.25
CA GLU A 115 0.42 -12.46 6.48
C GLU A 115 1.39 -11.27 6.52
N ASN A 116 2.58 -11.43 5.95
CA ASN A 116 3.58 -10.37 5.86
C ASN A 116 3.13 -9.32 4.84
N TYR A 117 2.62 -9.76 3.69
CA TYR A 117 2.04 -8.86 2.70
C TYR A 117 0.84 -8.08 3.25
N ALA A 118 -0.08 -8.77 3.94
CA ALA A 118 -1.25 -8.12 4.54
C ALA A 118 -0.84 -7.03 5.54
N ARG A 119 0.22 -7.25 6.31
CA ARG A 119 0.76 -6.25 7.23
C ARG A 119 1.39 -5.07 6.49
N ALA A 120 2.22 -5.34 5.49
CA ALA A 120 2.87 -4.29 4.69
C ALA A 120 1.86 -3.39 3.96
N SER A 121 0.73 -3.97 3.53
CA SER A 121 -0.30 -3.28 2.75
C SER A 121 -1.41 -2.58 3.55
N GLY A 122 -1.29 -2.52 4.88
CA GLY A 122 -2.33 -1.93 5.73
C GLY A 122 -3.61 -2.79 5.80
N GLY A 123 -3.50 -4.10 5.55
CA GLY A 123 -4.58 -5.07 5.69
C GLY A 123 -5.14 -5.65 4.39
N ILE A 124 -4.60 -5.27 3.22
CA ILE A 124 -5.05 -5.81 1.93
C ILE A 124 -4.50 -7.24 1.74
N PRO A 125 -5.35 -8.25 1.52
CA PRO A 125 -4.85 -9.60 1.35
C PRO A 125 -4.08 -9.71 0.02
N LYS A 126 -3.08 -10.59 0.00
CA LYS A 126 -2.20 -10.83 -1.16
C LYS A 126 -2.96 -11.32 -2.40
N ASP A 127 -4.08 -11.99 -2.18
CA ASP A 127 -4.99 -12.52 -3.21
C ASP A 127 -6.24 -11.63 -3.39
N TRP A 128 -6.16 -10.36 -3.00
CA TRP A 128 -7.28 -9.42 -3.10
C TRP A 128 -7.79 -9.30 -4.54
N ASN A 129 -6.91 -9.13 -5.54
CA ASN A 129 -7.32 -8.96 -6.93
C ASN A 129 -8.05 -10.22 -7.46
N ASP A 130 -7.59 -11.40 -7.08
CA ASP A 130 -8.19 -12.68 -7.51
C ASP A 130 -9.61 -12.85 -6.95
N LYS A 131 -9.87 -12.32 -5.74
CA LYS A 131 -11.15 -12.46 -5.02
C LYS A 131 -12.13 -11.33 -5.27
N TYR A 132 -11.65 -10.09 -5.29
CA TYR A 132 -12.46 -8.87 -5.24
C TYR A 132 -12.16 -7.90 -6.38
N GLY A 133 -11.04 -8.07 -7.10
CA GLY A 133 -10.70 -7.28 -8.28
C GLY A 133 -11.55 -7.65 -9.52
N VAL A 134 -12.47 -8.60 -9.39
CA VAL A 134 -13.44 -8.97 -10.42
C VAL A 134 -14.72 -8.19 -10.12
N GLY A 135 -15.11 -7.28 -11.03
CA GLY A 135 -16.28 -6.42 -10.82
C GLY A 135 -17.53 -7.20 -10.46
N GLY A 136 -18.34 -6.67 -9.54
CA GLY A 136 -19.59 -7.28 -9.08
C GLY A 136 -19.47 -8.14 -7.83
N VAL A 137 -18.27 -8.39 -7.31
CA VAL A 137 -18.09 -9.00 -5.98
C VAL A 137 -18.00 -7.90 -4.91
N PRO A 138 -18.77 -7.95 -3.82
CA PRO A 138 -18.62 -7.00 -2.72
C PRO A 138 -17.20 -7.09 -2.13
N ASP A 139 -16.50 -5.96 -2.09
CA ASP A 139 -15.16 -5.87 -1.53
C ASP A 139 -15.20 -5.41 -0.06
N PRO A 140 -14.92 -6.29 0.92
CA PRO A 140 -14.91 -5.93 2.34
C PRO A 140 -13.71 -5.04 2.74
N TYR A 141 -12.71 -4.90 1.87
CA TYR A 141 -11.51 -4.09 2.08
C TYR A 141 -11.61 -2.70 1.47
N ARG A 142 -12.70 -2.38 0.74
CA ARG A 142 -12.86 -1.11 0.01
C ARG A 142 -12.58 0.13 0.87
N ARG A 143 -13.04 0.12 2.12
CA ARG A 143 -12.82 1.22 3.09
C ARG A 143 -11.35 1.50 3.42
N ILE A 144 -10.45 0.53 3.21
CA ILE A 144 -9.02 0.64 3.54
C ILE A 144 -8.31 1.51 2.51
N TYR A 145 -8.65 1.33 1.23
CA TYR A 145 -8.00 2.05 0.12
C TYR A 145 -8.88 3.15 -0.49
N HIS A 146 -10.15 3.21 -0.09
CA HIS A 146 -11.11 4.24 -0.47
C HIS A 146 -11.79 4.79 0.81
N PRO A 147 -11.10 5.62 1.62
CA PRO A 147 -11.55 6.01 2.96
C PRO A 147 -12.75 6.98 2.97
N ASN A 148 -13.06 7.63 1.84
CA ASN A 148 -14.31 8.37 1.62
C ASN A 148 -15.17 7.65 0.57
N PRO A 149 -15.74 6.48 0.85
CA PRO A 149 -16.74 5.91 -0.04
C PRO A 149 -18.03 6.74 0.10
N ASP A 150 -18.59 7.20 -1.01
CA ASP A 150 -19.93 7.80 -1.04
C ASP A 150 -21.00 6.83 -0.49
#